data_AF-W2SWH8-F1
#
_entry.id   AF-W2SWH8-F1
#
_cell.length_a   1.000
_cell.length_b   1.000
_cell.length_c   1.000
_cell.angle_alpha   90.00
_cell.angle_beta   90.00
_cell.angle_gamma   90.00
#
_symmetry.space_group_name_H-M   'P 1'
#
loop_
_entity.id
_entity.type
_entity.pdbx_description
1 polymer ?
#
loop_
_entity_poly.entity_id
_entity_poly.type
_entity_poly.pdbx_seq_one_letter_code
_entity_poly.pdbx_strand_id
1 'polypeptide(L)'
;MSVDLLFDVKNAFFLGHYQQCILEAQGKDKLKDAYYIYQEMMDKYGQSPQLLVSQSAVLILQGKHKEAEALLHEAQLRDANNCDALVNLVAVSQFLGKDHEVMKRYIAQLRDIDSTHPWVVDLQAKEALFDDLVAA
;
A
#
# COMPACT_ATOMS: atom_id res chain seq x y z
N MET A 1 -21.85 2.90 -16.86
CA MET A 1 -20.70 2.01 -16.57
C MET A 1 -19.55 2.91 -16.20
N SER A 2 -19.32 3.16 -14.90
CA SER A 2 -18.24 4.05 -14.47
C SER A 2 -16.92 3.34 -14.71
N VAL A 3 -16.13 3.82 -15.67
CA VAL A 3 -14.75 3.35 -15.85
C VAL A 3 -14.03 3.65 -14.55
N ASP A 4 -13.62 2.61 -13.81
CA ASP A 4 -12.83 2.79 -12.59
C ASP A 4 -11.48 3.36 -13.02
N LEU A 5 -11.36 4.69 -12.97
CA LEU A 5 -10.18 5.45 -13.38
C LEU A 5 -8.92 5.06 -12.59
N LEU A 6 -9.07 4.30 -11.52
CA LEU A 6 -8.00 3.80 -10.67
C LEU A 6 -7.71 2.30 -10.89
N PHE A 7 -8.39 1.63 -11.83
CA PHE A 7 -8.21 0.20 -12.07
C PHE A 7 -6.75 -0.13 -12.42
N ASP A 8 -6.17 0.62 -13.36
CA ASP A 8 -4.79 0.40 -13.81
C ASP A 8 -3.78 0.73 -12.69
N VAL A 9 -4.02 1.84 -11.96
CA VAL A 9 -3.19 2.26 -10.82
C VAL A 9 -3.20 1.22 -9.69
N LYS A 10 -4.38 0.72 -9.32
CA LYS A 10 -4.54 -0.34 -8.32
C LYS A 10 -3.88 -1.63 -8.78
N ASN A 11 -4.08 -2.02 -10.03
CA ASN A 11 -3.50 -3.24 -10.59
C ASN A 11 -1.96 -3.16 -10.60
N ALA A 12 -1.38 -2.03 -11.02
CA ALA A 12 0.06 -1.80 -10.98
C ALA A 12 0.62 -1.78 -9.55
N PHE A 13 -0.14 -1.24 -8.59
CA PHE A 13 0.22 -1.27 -7.17
C PHE A 13 0.24 -2.70 -6.60
N PHE A 14 -0.82 -3.48 -6.85
CA PHE A 14 -0.93 -4.86 -6.37
C PHE A 14 0.10 -5.80 -7.02
N LEU A 15 0.55 -5.51 -8.25
CA LEU A 15 1.58 -6.29 -8.95
C LEU A 15 3.03 -5.85 -8.64
N GLY A 16 3.22 -4.84 -7.79
CA GLY A 16 4.54 -4.31 -7.43
C GLY A 16 5.20 -3.51 -8.56
N HIS A 17 4.44 -3.09 -9.57
CA HIS A 17 4.91 -2.25 -10.67
C HIS A 17 4.86 -0.77 -10.28
N TYR A 18 5.64 -0.41 -9.26
CA TYR A 18 5.61 0.94 -8.67
C TYR A 18 5.94 2.04 -9.69
N GLN A 19 6.86 1.80 -10.62
CA GLN A 19 7.22 2.75 -11.68
C GLN A 19 6.06 2.99 -12.67
N GLN A 20 5.30 1.95 -13.00
CA GLN A 20 4.13 2.00 -13.87
C GLN A 20 2.95 2.68 -13.16
N CYS A 21 2.76 2.38 -11.88
CA CYS A 21 1.78 3.03 -11.02
C CYS A 21 2.01 4.54 -10.95
N ILE A 22 3.28 4.96 -10.80
CA ILE A 22 3.68 6.37 -10.84
C ILE A 22 3.40 6.97 -12.21
N LEU A 23 3.65 6.24 -13.31
CA LEU A 23 3.41 6.70 -14.68
C LEU A 23 1.91 6.93 -14.97
N GLU A 24 1.07 6.00 -14.54
CA GLU A 24 -0.39 6.09 -14.67
C GLU A 24 -0.99 7.13 -13.72
N ALA A 25 -0.34 7.36 -12.57
CA ALA A 25 -0.66 8.44 -11.63
C ALA A 25 -0.11 9.83 -12.04
N GLN A 26 0.57 9.97 -13.19
CA GLN A 26 1.15 11.26 -13.66
C GLN A 26 0.12 12.39 -13.87
N GLY A 27 -1.17 12.14 -13.69
CA GLY A 27 -2.11 13.18 -13.31
C GLY A 27 -1.89 13.66 -11.87
N LYS A 28 -0.77 14.33 -11.57
CA LYS A 28 -0.45 14.83 -10.21
C LYS A 28 -1.55 15.73 -9.62
N ASP A 29 -2.29 16.45 -10.46
CA ASP A 29 -3.45 17.24 -10.04
C ASP A 29 -4.58 16.33 -9.52
N LYS A 30 -4.80 15.19 -10.17
CA LYS A 30 -5.80 14.19 -9.72
C LYS A 30 -5.44 13.57 -8.38
N LEU A 31 -4.16 13.44 -8.05
CA LEU A 31 -3.74 12.96 -6.72
C LEU A 31 -4.08 13.95 -5.62
N LYS A 32 -3.96 15.26 -5.87
CA LYS A 32 -4.39 16.28 -4.90
C LYS A 32 -5.90 16.23 -4.70
N ASP A 33 -6.66 16.14 -5.79
CA ASP A 33 -8.12 16.01 -5.72
C ASP A 33 -8.53 14.76 -4.95
N ALA A 34 -7.91 13.61 -5.24
CA ALA A 34 -8.16 12.35 -4.51
C ALA A 34 -7.89 12.49 -3.01
N TYR A 35 -6.80 13.16 -2.63
CA TYR A 35 -6.50 13.41 -1.21
C TYR A 35 -7.60 14.23 -0.53
N TYR A 36 -8.07 15.30 -1.17
CA TYR A 36 -9.12 16.16 -0.63
C TYR A 36 -10.47 15.45 -0.56
N ILE A 37 -10.80 14.61 -1.54
CA ILE A 37 -12.01 13.78 -1.50
C ILE A 37 -11.98 12.85 -0.28
N TYR A 38 -10.86 12.14 -0.05
CA TYR A 38 -10.75 11.28 1.13
C TYR A 38 -10.80 12.08 2.43
N GLN A 39 -10.20 13.28 2.46
CA GLN A 39 -10.29 14.16 3.63
C GLN A 39 -11.75 14.57 3.92
N GLU A 40 -12.49 15.02 2.89
CA GLU A 40 -13.90 15.39 3.04
C GLU A 40 -14.75 14.20 3.50
N MET A 41 -14.48 12.99 2.97
CA MET A 41 -15.16 11.78 3.42
C MET A 41 -14.88 11.48 4.90
N MET A 42 -13.65 11.65 5.37
CA MET A 42 -13.32 11.46 6.78
C MET A 42 -13.95 12.53 7.68
N ASP A 43 -13.97 13.80 7.23
CA ASP A 43 -14.58 14.89 7.98
C ASP A 43 -16.11 14.71 8.10
N LYS A 44 -16.75 14.17 7.06
CA LYS A 44 -18.20 13.98 6.98
C LYS A 44 -18.70 12.68 7.61
N TYR A 45 -17.97 11.59 7.45
CA TYR A 45 -18.39 10.24 7.83
C TYR A 45 -17.54 9.62 8.96
N GLY A 46 -16.49 10.32 9.40
CA GLY A 46 -15.52 9.84 10.37
C GLY A 46 -14.36 9.08 9.73
N GLN A 47 -13.27 8.97 10.48
CA GLN A 47 -12.08 8.23 10.06
C GLN A 47 -12.30 6.72 10.22
N SER A 48 -12.36 6.00 9.11
CA SER A 48 -12.34 4.53 9.08
C SER A 48 -10.97 4.00 8.63
N PRO A 49 -10.59 2.76 9.01
CA PRO A 49 -9.35 2.14 8.54
C PRO A 49 -9.22 2.19 7.01
N GLN A 50 -10.31 1.89 6.30
CA GLN A 50 -10.32 1.91 4.83
C GLN A 50 -10.03 3.30 4.25
N LEU A 51 -10.60 4.37 4.83
CA LEU A 51 -10.35 5.74 4.38
C LEU A 51 -8.90 6.17 4.67
N LEU A 52 -8.39 5.83 5.85
CA LEU A 52 -6.99 6.10 6.24
C LEU A 52 -6.00 5.39 5.30
N VAL A 53 -6.22 4.11 5.03
CA VAL A 53 -5.40 3.34 4.08
C VAL A 53 -5.48 3.93 2.68
N SER A 54 -6.67 4.29 2.21
CA SER A 54 -6.86 4.88 0.87
C SER A 54 -6.14 6.23 0.74
N GLN A 55 -6.26 7.11 1.74
CA GLN A 55 -5.57 8.39 1.74
C GLN A 55 -4.03 8.21 1.85
N SER A 56 -3.57 7.22 2.62
CA SER A 56 -2.14 6.90 2.70
C SER A 56 -1.55 6.48 1.35
N ALA A 57 -2.29 5.72 0.54
CA ALA A 57 -1.85 5.32 -0.80
C ALA A 57 -1.64 6.54 -1.70
N VAL A 58 -2.56 7.52 -1.64
CA VAL A 58 -2.40 8.80 -2.34
C VAL A 58 -1.15 9.54 -1.88
N LEU A 59 -0.88 9.59 -0.57
CA LEU A 59 0.32 10.22 -0.02
C LEU A 59 1.61 9.51 -0.44
N ILE A 60 1.62 8.17 -0.52
CA ILE A 60 2.75 7.39 -1.04
C ILE A 60 3.04 7.80 -2.48
N LEU A 61 2.01 7.89 -3.33
CA LEU A 61 2.14 8.30 -4.74
C LEU A 61 2.57 9.77 -4.90
N GLN A 62 2.22 10.62 -3.94
CA GLN A 62 2.69 12.02 -3.89
C GLN A 62 4.13 12.15 -3.39
N GLY A 63 4.78 11.07 -2.96
CA GLY A 63 6.13 11.08 -2.36
C GLY A 63 6.16 11.52 -0.90
N LYS A 64 4.99 11.66 -0.25
CA LYS A 64 4.83 12.09 1.14
C LYS A 64 4.85 10.91 2.11
N HIS A 65 5.94 10.14 2.08
CA HIS A 65 6.03 8.85 2.75
C HIS A 65 5.87 8.92 4.28
N LYS A 66 6.35 9.98 4.94
CA LYS A 66 6.18 10.17 6.39
C LYS A 66 4.74 10.42 6.80
N GLU A 67 4.00 11.21 6.02
CA GLU A 67 2.58 11.47 6.26
C GLU A 67 1.77 10.18 6.03
N ALA A 68 2.10 9.42 4.98
CA ALA A 68 1.45 8.14 4.70
C ALA A 68 1.64 7.13 5.83
N GLU A 69 2.87 7.00 6.35
CA GLU A 69 3.16 6.09 7.46
C GLU A 69 2.33 6.39 8.72
N ALA A 70 2.15 7.68 9.05
CA ALA A 70 1.35 8.08 10.20
C ALA A 70 -0.12 7.61 10.06
N LEU A 71 -0.72 7.81 8.88
CA LEU A 71 -2.09 7.36 8.62
C LEU A 71 -2.23 5.83 8.65
N LEU A 72 -1.22 5.10 8.17
CA LEU A 72 -1.21 3.65 8.21
C LEU A 72 -1.14 3.10 9.63
N HIS A 73 -0.35 3.73 10.50
CA HIS A 73 -0.35 3.40 11.92
C HIS A 73 -1.69 3.73 12.58
N GLU A 74 -2.31 4.85 12.22
CA GLU A 74 -3.64 5.18 12.71
C GLU A 74 -4.71 4.16 12.27
N ALA A 75 -4.61 3.66 11.03
CA ALA A 75 -5.47 2.59 10.53
C ALA A 75 -5.27 1.29 11.35
N GLN A 76 -4.02 0.93 11.63
CA GLN A 76 -3.66 -0.23 12.46
C GLN A 76 -4.14 -0.13 13.92
N LEU A 77 -4.18 1.08 14.49
CA LEU A 77 -4.76 1.30 15.82
C LEU A 77 -6.27 1.06 15.86
N ARG A 78 -6.96 1.24 14.73
CA ARG A 78 -8.41 1.02 14.60
C ARG A 78 -8.74 -0.41 14.19
N ASP A 79 -7.91 -1.00 13.36
CA ASP A 79 -8.02 -2.37 12.88
C ASP A 79 -6.62 -2.98 12.76
N ALA A 80 -6.22 -3.71 13.80
CA ALA A 80 -4.91 -4.36 13.87
C ALA A 80 -4.74 -5.45 12.80
N ASN A 81 -5.84 -6.01 12.29
CA ASN A 81 -5.82 -7.07 11.30
C ASN A 81 -5.96 -6.54 9.87
N ASN A 82 -5.81 -5.22 9.66
CA ASN A 82 -5.94 -4.62 8.35
C ASN A 82 -4.77 -4.99 7.43
N CYS A 83 -4.96 -5.99 6.57
CA CYS A 83 -3.95 -6.48 5.63
C CYS A 83 -3.44 -5.39 4.68
N ASP A 84 -4.34 -4.54 4.15
CA ASP A 84 -3.97 -3.47 3.23
C ASP A 84 -3.03 -2.45 3.91
N ALA A 85 -3.28 -2.13 5.19
CA ALA A 85 -2.41 -1.26 5.96
C ALA A 85 -1.01 -1.88 6.14
N LEU A 86 -0.92 -3.19 6.40
CA LEU A 86 0.37 -3.89 6.53
C LEU A 86 1.16 -3.91 5.22
N VAL A 87 0.50 -4.20 4.10
CA VAL A 87 1.13 -4.17 2.77
C VAL A 87 1.66 -2.77 2.46
N ASN A 88 0.87 -1.74 2.71
CA ASN A 88 1.29 -0.36 2.49
C ASN A 88 2.42 0.07 3.44
N LEU A 89 2.46 -0.46 4.68
CA LEU A 89 3.56 -0.23 5.62
C LEU A 89 4.87 -0.86 5.14
N VAL A 90 4.83 -2.04 4.51
CA VAL A 90 6.01 -2.65 3.88
C VAL A 90 6.54 -1.73 2.78
N ALA A 91 5.67 -1.27 1.88
CA ALA A 91 6.06 -0.39 0.78
C ALA A 91 6.63 0.96 1.29
N VAL A 92 5.96 1.61 2.24
CA VAL A 92 6.42 2.92 2.77
C VAL A 92 7.73 2.81 3.54
N SER A 93 7.96 1.68 4.24
CA SER A 93 9.20 1.41 4.97
C SER A 93 10.41 1.36 4.04
N GLN A 94 10.24 0.81 2.82
CA GLN A 94 11.30 0.83 1.79
C GLN A 94 11.64 2.25 1.37
N PHE A 95 10.64 3.09 1.09
CA PHE A 95 10.87 4.49 0.71
C PHE A 95 11.49 5.34 1.82
N LEU A 96 11.24 4.99 3.08
CA LEU A 96 11.82 5.65 4.25
C LEU A 96 13.21 5.12 4.62
N GLY A 97 13.72 4.08 3.93
CA GLY A 97 15.01 3.47 4.23
C GLY A 97 15.06 2.82 5.62
N LYS A 98 13.92 2.29 6.09
CA LYS A 98 13.86 1.59 7.38
C LYS A 98 14.57 0.26 7.32
N ASP A 99 14.96 -0.23 8.49
CA ASP A 99 15.61 -1.53 8.63
C ASP A 99 14.73 -2.66 8.06
N HIS A 100 15.37 -3.64 7.44
CA HIS A 100 14.69 -4.79 6.85
C HIS A 100 13.93 -5.63 7.88
N GLU A 101 14.35 -5.65 9.13
CA GLU A 101 13.63 -6.31 10.22
C GLU A 101 12.24 -5.68 10.47
N VAL A 102 12.08 -4.37 10.23
CA VAL A 102 10.77 -3.70 10.34
C VAL A 102 9.81 -4.23 9.29
N MET A 103 10.28 -4.36 8.04
CA MET A 103 9.50 -4.89 6.93
C MET A 103 9.15 -6.36 7.15
N LYS A 104 10.11 -7.19 7.55
CA LYS A 104 9.89 -8.59 7.92
C LYS A 104 8.81 -8.75 8.98
N ARG A 105 8.78 -7.87 9.99
CA ARG A 105 7.74 -7.90 11.03
C ARG A 105 6.34 -7.68 10.44
N TYR A 106 6.17 -6.71 9.55
CA TYR A 106 4.87 -6.47 8.90
C TYR A 106 4.46 -7.64 8.00
N ILE A 107 5.41 -8.23 7.28
CA ILE A 107 5.17 -9.42 6.44
C ILE A 107 4.77 -10.61 7.31
N ALA A 108 5.42 -10.81 8.46
CA ALA A 108 5.07 -11.87 9.41
C ALA A 108 3.65 -11.69 9.95
N GLN A 109 3.30 -10.46 10.38
CA GLN A 109 1.93 -10.16 10.82
C GLN A 109 0.90 -10.42 9.73
N LEU A 110 1.18 -10.02 8.49
CA LEU A 110 0.29 -10.27 7.36
C LEU A 110 0.10 -11.77 7.11
N ARG A 111 1.17 -12.56 7.19
CA ARG A 111 1.13 -14.03 7.06
C ARG A 111 0.33 -14.69 8.18
N ASP A 112 0.40 -14.17 9.41
CA ASP A 112 -0.35 -14.67 10.55
C ASP A 112 -1.86 -14.37 10.42
N ILE A 113 -2.22 -13.24 9.81
CA ILE A 113 -3.63 -12.85 9.57
C ILE A 113 -4.21 -13.60 8.37
N ASP A 114 -3.51 -13.58 7.24
CA ASP A 114 -3.92 -14.22 5.98
C ASP A 114 -2.70 -14.71 5.19
N SER A 115 -2.35 -15.98 5.41
CA SER A 115 -1.25 -16.65 4.69
C SER A 115 -1.52 -16.85 3.19
N THR A 116 -2.80 -16.75 2.77
CA THR A 116 -3.23 -16.91 1.37
C THR A 116 -3.43 -15.58 0.67
N HIS A 117 -3.13 -14.47 1.34
CA HIS A 117 -3.29 -13.14 0.79
C HIS A 117 -2.53 -13.02 -0.54
N PRO A 118 -3.13 -12.44 -1.61
CA PRO A 118 -2.50 -12.40 -2.93
C PRO A 118 -1.08 -11.84 -2.94
N TRP A 119 -0.82 -10.81 -2.13
CA TRP A 119 0.51 -10.22 -1.98
C TRP A 119 1.52 -11.18 -1.34
N VAL A 120 1.11 -11.98 -0.34
CA VAL A 120 1.98 -12.96 0.32
C VAL A 120 2.34 -14.08 -0.64
N VAL A 121 1.35 -14.56 -1.40
CA VAL A 121 1.55 -15.62 -2.40
C VAL A 121 2.47 -15.15 -3.53
N ASP A 122 2.28 -13.93 -4.05
CA ASP A 122 3.19 -13.35 -5.07
C ASP A 122 4.62 -13.20 -4.53
N LEU A 123 4.78 -12.73 -3.29
CA LEU A 123 6.09 -12.62 -2.65
C LEU A 123 6.79 -13.98 -2.57
N GLN A 124 6.10 -15.02 -2.10
CA GLN A 124 6.66 -16.37 -2.01
C GLN A 124 7.05 -16.92 -3.39
N ALA A 125 6.21 -16.70 -4.41
CA ALA A 125 6.52 -17.13 -5.77
C ALA A 125 7.77 -16.43 -6.31
N LYS A 126 7.96 -15.14 -6.00
CA LYS A 126 9.16 -14.39 -6.40
C LYS A 126 10.40 -14.79 -5.61
N GLU A 127 10.27 -15.09 -4.33
CA GLU A 127 11.36 -15.66 -3.51
C GLU A 127 11.84 -17.00 -4.09
N ALA A 128 10.90 -17.91 -4.41
CA ALA A 128 11.23 -19.20 -5.01
C ALA A 128 11.89 -19.06 -6.39
N LEU A 129 11.37 -18.17 -7.24
CA LEU A 129 11.96 -17.89 -8.55
C LEU A 129 13.40 -17.37 -8.44
N PHE A 130 13.68 -16.53 -7.43
CA PHE A 130 15.02 -16.03 -7.19
C PHE A 130 15.97 -17.15 -6.78
N ASP A 131 15.57 -18.02 -5.85
CA ASP A 131 16.37 -19.16 -5.42
C ASP A 131 16.68 -20.12 -6.58
N ASP A 132 15.70 -20.39 -7.45
CA ASP A 132 15.87 -21.21 -8.66
C ASP A 132 16.91 -20.61 -9.62
N LEU A 133 16.89 -19.29 -9.82
CA LEU A 133 17.84 -18.59 -10.69
C LEU A 133 19.25 -18.54 -10.11
N VAL A 134 19.40 -18.51 -8.79
CA VAL A 134 20.72 -18.57 -8.12
C VAL A 134 21.33 -19.96 -8.20
N ALA A 135 20.50 -21.00 -8.26
CA ALA A 135 20.94 -22.39 -8.33
C ALA A 135 21.31 -22.86 -9.76
N ALA A 136 21.00 -22.08 -10.80
CA ALA A 136 21.27 -22.34 -12.20
C ALA A 136 22.65 -21.82 -12.67
#